data_AF-A0A925NRQ1-F1
#
_entry.id   AF-A0A925NRQ1-F1
#
_cell.length_a   1.000
_cell.length_b   1.000
_cell.length_c   1.000
_cell.angle_alpha   90.00
_cell.angle_beta   90.00
_cell.angle_gamma   90.00
#
_symmetry.space_group_name_H-M   'P 1'
#
loop_
_entity.id
_entity.type
_entity.pdbx_description
1 polymer ?
#
loop_
_entity_poly.entity_id
_entity_poly.type
_entity_poly.pdbx_seq_one_letter_code
_entity_poly.pdbx_strand_id
1 'polypeptide(L)'
;MLTGYRFEMIVGCMRSGKSSELIRRIERARLAYLPTIIFRPATDTRSKPNQIESRNGLASQAIVVENARDILKYSNHAVVIGMDECQFFSDDVPDVVLALLRQKKKIIACGLDLDYRGKPFGPIPGLLAIADRVDKLLAVCRKCGSDFACRTQRLVHSSEQILVGDAAYEARCLSCFEAPGEYQLQLDLLNQEEMTPVFPPLIDCEPENQGAFGEVLPLLNLNSL
;
A
#
# COMPACT_ATOMS: atom_id res chain seq x y z
N MET A 1 -14.38 -24.83 -9.54
CA MET A 1 -14.02 -24.40 -8.17
C MET A 1 -13.14 -23.17 -8.28
N LEU A 2 -13.50 -22.04 -7.67
CA LEU A 2 -12.62 -20.85 -7.61
C LEU A 2 -11.60 -21.05 -6.48
N THR A 3 -10.58 -21.87 -6.75
CA THR A 3 -9.42 -22.08 -5.86
C THR A 3 -8.47 -20.89 -6.00
N GLY A 4 -8.78 -19.78 -5.34
CA GLY A 4 -7.92 -18.58 -5.39
C GLY A 4 -8.47 -17.31 -4.73
N TYR A 5 -9.47 -17.41 -3.84
CA TYR A 5 -9.92 -16.28 -3.04
C TYR A 5 -8.80 -15.84 -2.09
N ARG A 6 -8.68 -14.54 -1.90
CA ARG A 6 -7.62 -13.87 -1.13
C ARG A 6 -7.96 -12.39 -1.03
N PHE A 7 -7.25 -11.69 -0.15
CA PHE A 7 -7.29 -10.26 -0.03
C PHE A 7 -5.98 -9.62 -0.51
N GLU A 8 -6.07 -8.78 -1.53
CA GLU A 8 -4.96 -7.96 -2.05
C GLU A 8 -5.19 -6.49 -1.68
N MET A 9 -4.18 -5.84 -1.12
CA MET A 9 -4.21 -4.42 -0.75
C MET A 9 -3.19 -3.62 -1.57
N ILE A 10 -3.62 -2.55 -2.21
CA ILE A 10 -2.77 -1.63 -2.98
C ILE A 10 -2.74 -0.28 -2.26
N VAL A 11 -1.57 0.11 -1.74
CA VAL A 11 -1.41 1.36 -0.98
C VAL A 11 -0.36 2.29 -1.61
N GLY A 12 -0.23 3.50 -1.09
CA GLY A 12 0.74 4.49 -1.51
C GLY A 12 0.17 5.91 -1.49
N CYS A 13 1.03 6.91 -1.68
CA CYS A 13 0.65 8.31 -1.66
C CYS A 13 -0.27 8.72 -2.83
N MET A 14 -0.78 9.95 -2.81
CA MET A 14 -1.57 10.46 -3.95
C MET A 14 -0.74 10.43 -5.24
N ARG A 15 -1.39 10.16 -6.38
CA ARG A 15 -0.78 10.08 -7.73
C ARG A 15 0.18 8.91 -7.97
N SER A 16 0.21 7.89 -7.10
CA SER A 16 1.00 6.66 -7.31
C SER A 16 0.33 5.61 -8.22
N GLY A 17 -0.86 5.89 -8.77
CA GLY A 17 -1.53 4.98 -9.71
C GLY A 17 -2.36 3.85 -9.08
N LYS A 18 -2.70 3.94 -7.78
CA LYS A 18 -3.51 2.93 -7.06
C LYS A 18 -4.80 2.52 -7.78
N SER A 19 -5.66 3.48 -8.14
CA SER A 19 -6.92 3.18 -8.82
C SER A 19 -6.69 2.58 -10.22
N SER A 20 -5.62 2.98 -10.92
CA SER A 20 -5.23 2.33 -12.20
C SER A 20 -4.89 0.87 -12.00
N GLU A 21 -4.11 0.55 -10.96
CA GLU A 21 -3.72 -0.82 -10.66
C GLU A 21 -4.92 -1.67 -10.20
N LEU A 22 -5.83 -1.10 -9.39
CA LEU A 22 -7.10 -1.73 -9.05
C LEU A 22 -7.91 -2.08 -10.31
N ILE A 23 -8.16 -1.09 -11.19
CA ILE A 23 -8.90 -1.28 -12.44
C ILE A 23 -8.23 -2.36 -13.29
N ARG A 24 -6.90 -2.29 -13.47
CA ARG A 24 -6.15 -3.28 -14.25
C ARG A 24 -6.36 -4.71 -13.73
N ARG A 25 -6.36 -4.92 -12.41
CA ARG A 25 -6.60 -6.25 -11.82
C ARG A 25 -8.05 -6.70 -11.96
N ILE A 26 -9.01 -5.78 -11.88
CA ILE A 26 -10.43 -6.07 -12.14
C ILE A 26 -10.65 -6.44 -13.61
N GLU A 27 -10.07 -5.70 -14.55
CA GLU A 27 -10.15 -6.01 -15.98
C GLU A 27 -9.57 -7.39 -16.30
N ARG A 28 -8.47 -7.78 -15.67
CA ARG A 28 -7.93 -9.14 -15.80
C ARG A 28 -8.93 -10.22 -15.34
N ALA A 29 -9.74 -9.95 -14.33
CA ALA A 29 -10.78 -10.88 -13.90
C ALA A 29 -11.97 -10.90 -14.90
N ARG A 30 -12.33 -9.75 -15.47
CA ARG A 30 -13.35 -9.64 -16.52
C ARG A 30 -12.96 -10.40 -17.79
N LEU A 31 -11.69 -10.34 -18.20
CA LEU A 31 -11.15 -11.13 -19.33
C LEU A 31 -11.26 -12.65 -19.10
N ALA A 32 -11.30 -13.08 -17.85
CA ALA A 32 -11.56 -14.47 -17.46
C ALA A 32 -13.06 -14.77 -17.25
N TYR A 33 -13.94 -13.87 -17.66
CA TYR A 33 -15.40 -13.94 -17.51
C TYR A 33 -15.87 -14.08 -16.06
N LEU A 34 -15.08 -13.60 -15.09
CA LEU A 34 -15.45 -13.64 -13.68
C LEU A 34 -16.39 -12.47 -13.35
N PRO A 35 -17.49 -12.71 -12.61
CA PRO A 35 -18.35 -11.65 -12.11
C PRO A 35 -17.58 -10.69 -11.19
N THR A 36 -17.48 -9.42 -11.60
CA THR A 36 -16.75 -8.38 -10.86
C THR A 36 -17.66 -7.23 -10.44
N ILE A 37 -17.36 -6.60 -9.31
CA ILE A 37 -18.00 -5.36 -8.88
C ILE A 37 -16.96 -4.45 -8.22
N ILE A 38 -17.11 -3.13 -8.32
CA ILE A 38 -16.24 -2.17 -7.63
C ILE A 38 -17.08 -1.25 -6.76
N PHE A 39 -16.60 -0.97 -5.54
CA PHE A 39 -17.22 -0.06 -4.59
C PHE A 39 -16.32 1.15 -4.30
N ARG A 40 -16.94 2.29 -4.03
CA ARG A 40 -16.27 3.49 -3.50
C ARG A 40 -17.11 4.12 -2.38
N PRO A 41 -16.49 4.75 -1.37
CA PRO A 41 -17.23 5.45 -0.33
C PRO A 41 -17.89 6.74 -0.85
N ALA A 42 -19.06 7.08 -0.33
CA ALA A 42 -19.79 8.31 -0.68
C ALA A 42 -19.06 9.58 -0.25
N THR A 43 -18.21 9.48 0.77
CA THR A 43 -17.35 10.57 1.26
C THR A 43 -16.29 10.98 0.24
N ASP A 44 -15.96 10.14 -0.75
CA ASP A 44 -15.16 10.58 -1.89
C ASP A 44 -16.02 11.24 -2.98
N THR A 45 -16.00 12.57 -2.95
CA THR A 45 -16.71 13.45 -3.88
C THR A 45 -15.84 13.98 -5.01
N ARG A 46 -14.56 13.58 -5.11
CA ARG A 46 -13.60 14.13 -6.09
C ARG A 46 -13.88 13.68 -7.53
N SER A 47 -14.49 12.51 -7.70
CA SER A 47 -14.87 11.96 -9.00
C SER A 47 -16.36 12.10 -9.26
N LYS A 48 -16.76 12.23 -10.53
CA LYS A 48 -18.15 12.27 -10.99
C LYS A 48 -19.00 11.16 -10.31
N PRO A 49 -20.30 11.38 -10.11
CA PRO A 49 -21.20 10.35 -9.58
C PRO A 49 -21.09 9.06 -10.42
N ASN A 50 -21.00 7.90 -9.76
CA ASN A 50 -21.10 6.55 -10.35
C ASN A 50 -19.95 6.05 -11.25
N GLN A 51 -18.77 6.68 -11.22
CA GLN A 51 -17.58 6.14 -11.90
C GLN A 51 -16.35 6.19 -11.00
N ILE A 52 -15.48 5.20 -11.14
CA ILE A 52 -14.07 5.35 -10.78
C ILE A 52 -13.34 5.69 -12.07
N GLU A 53 -12.88 6.92 -12.16
CA GLU A 53 -11.95 7.35 -13.20
C GLU A 53 -10.55 7.29 -12.60
N SER A 54 -9.70 6.41 -13.11
CA SER A 54 -8.26 6.61 -12.96
C SER A 54 -7.89 7.93 -13.63
N ARG A 55 -6.95 8.66 -13.02
CA ARG A 55 -6.37 9.88 -13.59
C ARG A 55 -5.72 9.66 -14.97
N ASN A 56 -5.50 8.40 -15.37
CA ASN A 56 -4.96 8.02 -16.67
C ASN A 56 -6.07 7.73 -17.71
N GLY A 57 -7.33 8.10 -17.44
CA GLY A 57 -8.45 7.99 -18.39
C GLY A 57 -9.11 6.61 -18.44
N LEU A 58 -8.68 5.65 -17.62
CA LEU A 58 -9.39 4.37 -17.46
C LEU A 58 -10.59 4.58 -16.54
N ALA A 59 -11.81 4.34 -17.02
CA ALA A 59 -13.03 4.42 -16.23
C ALA A 59 -13.65 3.04 -16.05
N SER A 60 -14.08 2.71 -14.84
CA SER A 60 -14.95 1.57 -14.57
C SER A 60 -16.17 2.01 -13.76
N GLN A 61 -17.30 1.36 -14.02
CA GLN A 61 -18.49 1.51 -13.19
C GLN A 61 -18.19 1.06 -11.76
N ALA A 62 -18.64 1.86 -10.80
CA ALA A 62 -18.49 1.60 -9.39
C ALA A 62 -19.77 1.98 -8.65
N ILE A 63 -20.12 1.19 -7.64
CA ILE A 63 -21.24 1.48 -6.75
C ILE A 63 -20.73 2.36 -5.61
N VAL A 64 -21.36 3.52 -5.46
CA VAL A 64 -21.13 4.39 -4.31
C VAL A 64 -21.90 3.83 -3.12
N VAL A 65 -21.23 3.66 -1.98
CA VAL A 65 -21.86 3.19 -0.74
C VAL A 65 -21.58 4.16 0.40
N GLU A 66 -22.56 4.35 1.27
CA GLU A 66 -22.40 5.20 2.46
C GLU A 66 -21.64 4.46 3.57
N ASN A 67 -21.95 3.16 3.76
CA ASN A 67 -21.35 2.35 4.80
C ASN A 67 -20.65 1.13 4.21
N ALA A 68 -19.55 0.70 4.83
CA ALA A 68 -18.81 -0.49 4.41
C ALA A 68 -19.70 -1.74 4.38
N ARG A 69 -20.67 -1.86 5.29
CA ARG A 69 -21.61 -2.99 5.36
C ARG A 69 -22.52 -3.12 4.14
N ASP A 70 -22.77 -2.04 3.41
CA ASP A 70 -23.60 -2.08 2.20
C ASP A 70 -22.92 -2.88 1.08
N ILE A 71 -21.59 -3.00 1.11
CA ILE A 71 -20.82 -3.88 0.22
C ILE A 71 -21.34 -5.32 0.29
N LEU A 72 -21.64 -5.83 1.50
CA LEU A 72 -22.16 -7.19 1.69
C LEU A 72 -23.51 -7.39 0.98
N LYS A 73 -24.37 -6.36 0.98
CA LYS A 73 -25.70 -6.42 0.37
C LYS A 73 -25.61 -6.52 -1.16
N TYR A 74 -24.71 -5.76 -1.76
CA TYR A 74 -24.61 -5.62 -3.22
C TYR A 74 -23.63 -6.61 -3.87
N SER A 75 -22.88 -7.38 -3.08
CA SER A 75 -21.82 -8.24 -3.60
C SER A 75 -22.23 -9.69 -3.88
N ASN A 76 -23.48 -10.09 -3.64
CA ASN A 76 -23.95 -11.49 -3.75
C ASN A 76 -23.50 -12.19 -5.04
N HIS A 77 -23.69 -11.56 -6.20
CA HIS A 77 -23.38 -12.14 -7.51
C HIS A 77 -21.91 -12.04 -7.94
N ALA A 78 -21.09 -11.24 -7.25
CA ALA A 78 -19.70 -11.03 -7.61
C ALA A 78 -18.76 -12.05 -6.94
N VAL A 79 -17.74 -12.48 -7.67
CA VAL A 79 -16.66 -13.34 -7.14
C VAL A 79 -15.35 -12.58 -6.97
N VAL A 80 -15.18 -11.46 -7.68
CA VAL A 80 -14.09 -10.50 -7.47
C VAL A 80 -14.66 -9.13 -7.11
N ILE A 81 -14.21 -8.59 -5.99
CA ILE A 81 -14.67 -7.31 -5.45
C ILE A 81 -13.51 -6.33 -5.44
N GLY A 82 -13.70 -5.17 -6.07
CA GLY A 82 -12.84 -4.01 -5.99
C GLY A 82 -13.33 -3.03 -4.93
N MET A 83 -12.42 -2.42 -4.17
CA MET A 83 -12.74 -1.36 -3.22
C MET A 83 -11.74 -0.22 -3.40
N ASP A 84 -12.21 0.95 -3.83
CA ASP A 84 -11.36 2.14 -4.01
C ASP A 84 -11.46 3.09 -2.82
N GLU A 85 -10.41 3.85 -2.58
CA GLU A 85 -10.32 4.91 -1.56
C GLU A 85 -10.72 4.45 -0.14
N CYS A 86 -10.24 3.27 0.24
CA CYS A 86 -10.67 2.58 1.46
C CYS A 86 -10.37 3.34 2.76
N GLN A 87 -9.46 4.32 2.73
CA GLN A 87 -9.16 5.15 3.90
C GLN A 87 -10.34 6.00 4.36
N PHE A 88 -11.37 6.17 3.51
CA PHE A 88 -12.58 6.93 3.86
C PHE A 88 -13.74 6.05 4.33
N PHE A 89 -13.57 4.73 4.39
CA PHE A 89 -14.51 3.87 5.11
C PHE A 89 -14.32 3.98 6.63
N SER A 90 -15.33 3.56 7.37
CA SER A 90 -15.28 3.37 8.81
C SER A 90 -14.34 2.23 9.21
N ASP A 91 -13.92 2.25 10.48
CA ASP A 91 -12.98 1.27 11.07
C ASP A 91 -13.48 -0.19 11.07
N ASP A 92 -14.76 -0.42 10.74
CA ASP A 92 -15.36 -1.75 10.62
C ASP A 92 -15.19 -2.39 9.23
N VAL A 93 -14.58 -1.70 8.26
CA VAL A 93 -14.33 -2.28 6.92
C VAL A 93 -13.45 -3.55 6.93
N PRO A 94 -12.48 -3.76 7.85
CA PRO A 94 -11.78 -5.04 7.94
C PRO A 94 -12.73 -6.22 8.22
N ASP A 95 -13.76 -6.04 9.05
CA ASP A 95 -14.74 -7.08 9.34
C ASP A 95 -15.57 -7.44 8.10
N VAL A 96 -15.89 -6.43 7.27
CA VAL A 96 -16.56 -6.63 5.99
C VAL A 96 -15.68 -7.45 5.04
N VAL A 97 -14.39 -7.15 4.96
CA VAL A 97 -13.44 -7.92 4.14
C VAL A 97 -13.34 -9.37 4.63
N LEU A 98 -13.22 -9.60 5.94
CA LEU A 98 -13.20 -10.94 6.52
C LEU A 98 -14.50 -11.72 6.23
N ALA A 99 -15.65 -11.06 6.28
CA ALA A 99 -16.93 -11.67 5.92
C ALA A 99 -16.97 -12.08 4.44
N LEU A 100 -16.47 -11.26 3.53
CA LEU A 100 -16.37 -11.58 2.09
C LEU A 100 -15.39 -12.73 1.82
N LEU A 101 -14.27 -12.80 2.55
CA LEU A 101 -13.33 -13.92 2.47
C LEU A 101 -13.99 -15.24 2.91
N ARG A 102 -14.79 -15.23 3.98
CA ARG A 102 -15.58 -16.41 4.40
C ARG A 102 -16.57 -16.87 3.33
N GLN A 103 -17.05 -15.95 2.50
CA GLN A 103 -17.87 -16.24 1.32
C GLN A 103 -17.04 -16.68 0.09
N LYS A 104 -15.73 -16.93 0.25
CA LYS A 104 -14.80 -17.36 -0.80
C LYS A 104 -14.69 -16.37 -1.97
N LYS A 105 -14.77 -15.07 -1.69
CA LYS A 105 -14.63 -14.01 -2.70
C LYS A 105 -13.19 -13.49 -2.73
N LYS A 106 -12.70 -13.12 -3.92
CA LYS A 106 -11.44 -12.39 -4.07
C LYS A 106 -11.68 -10.90 -3.83
N ILE A 107 -10.90 -10.27 -2.97
CA ILE A 107 -10.98 -8.83 -2.70
C ILE A 107 -9.69 -8.15 -3.16
N ILE A 108 -9.84 -7.02 -3.85
CA ILE A 108 -8.75 -6.13 -4.24
C ILE A 108 -9.14 -4.74 -3.74
N ALA A 109 -8.45 -4.24 -2.74
CA ALA A 109 -8.71 -2.91 -2.18
C ALA A 109 -7.54 -1.97 -2.46
N CYS A 110 -7.82 -0.67 -2.51
CA CYS A 110 -6.78 0.34 -2.54
C CYS A 110 -7.13 1.57 -1.71
N GLY A 111 -6.10 2.31 -1.30
CA GLY A 111 -6.25 3.52 -0.49
C GLY A 111 -4.93 4.17 -0.11
N LEU A 112 -4.99 5.35 0.48
CA LEU A 112 -3.82 6.02 1.07
C LEU A 112 -3.43 5.32 2.36
N ASP A 113 -2.19 4.86 2.49
CA ASP A 113 -1.68 4.32 3.76
C ASP A 113 -1.44 5.40 4.80
N LEU A 114 -1.01 6.58 4.35
CA LEU A 114 -0.72 7.72 5.21
C LEU A 114 -1.54 8.95 4.80
N ASP A 115 -1.95 9.74 5.79
CA ASP A 115 -2.54 11.06 5.58
C ASP A 115 -1.46 12.11 5.24
N TYR A 116 -1.88 13.37 5.02
CA TYR A 116 -0.97 14.47 4.66
C TYR A 116 0.04 14.83 5.77
N ARG A 117 -0.18 14.37 7.00
CA ARG A 117 0.72 14.54 8.15
C ARG A 117 1.71 13.39 8.26
N GLY A 118 1.55 12.35 7.43
CA GLY A 118 2.36 11.14 7.48
C GLY A 118 1.92 10.13 8.53
N LYS A 119 0.68 10.24 9.05
CA LYS A 119 0.10 9.29 10.00
C LYS A 119 -0.70 8.22 9.29
N PRO A 120 -0.86 7.01 9.88
CA PRO A 120 -1.76 6.00 9.35
C PRO A 120 -3.16 6.54 9.08
N PHE A 121 -3.72 6.25 7.90
CA PHE A 121 -5.01 6.81 7.48
C PHE A 121 -6.15 5.82 7.72
N GLY A 122 -7.03 6.15 8.67
CA GLY A 122 -8.32 5.47 8.86
C GLY A 122 -8.14 3.96 9.05
N PRO A 123 -8.95 3.11 8.38
CA PRO A 123 -8.91 1.67 8.57
C PRO A 123 -7.75 0.95 7.88
N ILE A 124 -6.90 1.67 7.13
CA ILE A 124 -5.88 1.06 6.27
C ILE A 124 -4.89 0.18 7.05
N PRO A 125 -4.43 0.52 8.27
CA PRO A 125 -3.57 -0.36 9.06
C PRO A 125 -4.21 -1.73 9.36
N GLY A 126 -5.51 -1.74 9.70
CA GLY A 126 -6.25 -2.97 9.94
C GLY A 126 -6.37 -3.81 8.67
N LEU A 127 -6.64 -3.17 7.53
CA LEU A 127 -6.67 -3.84 6.23
C LEU A 127 -5.30 -4.43 5.84
N LEU A 128 -4.21 -3.68 6.05
CA LEU A 128 -2.86 -4.17 5.79
C LEU A 128 -2.52 -5.41 6.61
N ALA A 129 -2.95 -5.46 7.88
CA ALA A 129 -2.67 -6.58 8.77
C ALA A 129 -3.35 -7.90 8.35
N ILE A 130 -4.49 -7.83 7.67
CA ILE A 130 -5.26 -9.01 7.22
C ILE A 130 -5.08 -9.35 5.74
N ALA A 131 -4.26 -8.58 4.99
CA ALA A 131 -4.07 -8.78 3.56
C ALA A 131 -3.09 -9.93 3.28
N ASP A 132 -3.45 -10.79 2.32
CA ASP A 132 -2.57 -11.87 1.83
C ASP A 132 -1.45 -11.32 0.93
N ARG A 133 -1.67 -10.16 0.30
CA ARG A 133 -0.69 -9.46 -0.53
C ARG A 133 -0.84 -7.96 -0.36
N VAL A 134 0.29 -7.27 -0.16
CA VAL A 134 0.36 -5.80 -0.12
C VAL A 134 1.28 -5.30 -1.21
N ASP A 135 0.79 -4.42 -2.07
CA ASP A 135 1.59 -3.69 -3.05
C ASP A 135 1.61 -2.19 -2.69
N LYS A 136 2.76 -1.68 -2.25
CA LYS A 136 2.92 -0.26 -1.92
C LYS A 136 3.53 0.50 -3.10
N LEU A 137 2.69 1.23 -3.80
CA LEU A 137 3.05 1.99 -4.99
C LEU A 137 3.71 3.31 -4.64
N LEU A 138 4.71 3.68 -5.44
CA LEU A 138 5.44 4.95 -5.36
C LEU A 138 4.98 5.88 -6.48
N ALA A 139 5.19 7.17 -6.29
CA ALA A 139 4.97 8.20 -7.31
C ALA A 139 6.28 8.92 -7.64
N VAL A 140 6.22 9.88 -8.56
CA VAL A 140 7.34 10.80 -8.83
C VAL A 140 7.21 12.03 -7.93
N CYS A 141 8.30 12.39 -7.25
CA CYS A 141 8.40 13.54 -6.37
C CYS A 141 8.30 14.83 -7.20
N ARG A 142 7.31 15.66 -6.89
CA ARG A 142 7.08 16.91 -7.63
C ARG A 142 8.08 18.02 -7.29
N LYS A 143 8.87 17.87 -6.20
CA LYS A 143 9.95 18.81 -5.84
C LYS A 143 11.27 18.51 -6.55
N CYS A 144 11.72 17.26 -6.50
CA CYS A 144 13.08 16.89 -6.92
C CYS A 144 13.14 15.87 -8.07
N GLY A 145 12.01 15.35 -8.55
CA GLY A 145 11.96 14.40 -9.66
C GLY A 145 12.29 12.95 -9.31
N SER A 146 12.66 12.65 -8.05
CA SER A 146 12.86 11.26 -7.59
C SER A 146 11.62 10.39 -7.86
N ASP A 147 11.82 9.17 -8.36
CA ASP A 147 10.80 8.14 -8.55
C ASP A 147 10.35 7.46 -7.24
N PHE A 148 10.92 7.88 -6.10
CA PHE A 148 10.62 7.37 -4.77
C PHE A 148 9.77 8.34 -3.95
N ALA A 149 8.66 8.85 -4.50
CA ALA A 149 7.71 9.61 -3.71
C ALA A 149 6.78 8.69 -2.93
N CYS A 150 6.83 8.81 -1.60
CA CYS A 150 6.09 7.98 -0.66
C CYS A 150 5.19 8.79 0.29
N ARG A 151 5.16 10.13 0.16
CA ARG A 151 4.36 11.04 0.99
C ARG A 151 3.42 11.89 0.15
N THR A 152 2.28 12.23 0.73
CA THR A 152 1.34 13.21 0.17
C THR A 152 1.56 14.54 0.88
N GLN A 153 2.14 15.52 0.20
CA GLN A 153 2.29 16.88 0.71
C GLN A 153 0.99 17.66 0.47
N ARG A 154 0.49 18.32 1.51
CA ARG A 154 -0.53 19.37 1.35
C ARG A 154 0.16 20.71 1.12
N LEU A 155 -0.36 21.48 0.16
CA LEU A 155 0.17 22.79 -0.25
C LEU A 155 -0.62 23.99 0.31
N VAL A 156 -1.81 23.74 0.86
CA VAL A 156 -2.69 24.77 1.42
C VAL A 156 -2.77 24.67 2.94
N HIS A 157 -2.82 25.81 3.62
CA HIS A 157 -3.00 25.86 5.07
C HIS A 157 -4.46 25.60 5.43
N SER A 158 -4.73 24.43 5.99
CA SER A 158 -6.00 24.09 6.65
C SER A 158 -5.76 22.96 7.65
N SER A 159 -6.48 22.99 8.77
CA SER A 159 -6.43 21.98 9.83
C SER A 159 -7.27 20.74 9.52
N GLU A 160 -8.17 20.79 8.54
CA GLU A 160 -9.05 19.67 8.18
C GLU A 160 -8.25 18.45 7.72
N GLN A 161 -8.65 17.23 8.07
CA GLN A 161 -7.92 16.04 7.63
C GLN A 161 -8.04 15.81 6.12
N ILE A 162 -9.16 16.22 5.53
CA ILE A 162 -9.51 16.00 4.12
C ILE A 162 -9.80 17.35 3.50
N LEU A 163 -9.23 17.62 2.34
CA LEU A 163 -9.64 18.75 1.50
C LEU A 163 -10.00 18.21 0.13
N VAL A 164 -11.13 18.64 -0.40
CA VAL A 164 -11.60 18.24 -1.73
C VAL A 164 -10.87 19.09 -2.76
N GLY A 165 -10.08 18.46 -3.63
CA GLY A 165 -9.39 19.13 -4.72
C GLY A 165 -7.94 18.65 -4.90
N ASP A 166 -7.63 18.19 -6.12
CA ASP A 166 -6.32 17.61 -6.47
C ASP A 166 -5.17 18.62 -6.53
N ALA A 167 -5.48 19.92 -6.67
CA ALA A 167 -4.48 20.99 -6.73
C ALA A 167 -3.86 21.28 -5.35
N ALA A 168 -4.53 20.90 -4.27
CA ALA A 168 -4.06 21.11 -2.90
C ALA A 168 -2.98 20.11 -2.46
N TYR A 169 -2.71 19.07 -3.27
CA TYR A 169 -1.84 17.96 -2.88
C TYR A 169 -0.87 17.53 -3.98
N GLU A 170 0.32 17.10 -3.57
CA GLU A 170 1.30 16.49 -4.47
C GLU A 170 2.15 15.41 -3.80
N ALA A 171 2.74 14.54 -4.62
CA ALA A 171 3.62 13.49 -4.13
C ALA A 171 5.02 14.04 -3.84
N ARG A 172 5.59 13.66 -2.69
CA ARG A 172 6.97 13.99 -2.28
C ARG A 172 7.73 12.74 -1.83
N CYS A 173 9.04 12.72 -2.09
CA CYS A 173 9.94 11.79 -1.41
C CYS A 173 10.12 12.20 0.05
N LEU A 174 10.71 11.33 0.86
CA LEU A 174 10.87 11.57 2.30
C LEU A 174 11.68 12.85 2.57
N SER A 175 12.76 13.09 1.82
CA SER A 175 13.62 14.28 1.98
C SER A 175 12.94 15.59 1.59
N CYS A 176 11.91 15.53 0.74
CA CYS A 176 11.19 16.71 0.25
C CYS A 176 9.84 16.91 0.92
N PHE A 177 9.46 16.02 1.83
CA PHE A 177 8.22 16.08 2.57
C PHE A 177 8.40 17.00 3.78
N GLU A 178 7.52 17.99 3.88
CA GLU A 178 7.52 18.99 4.94
C GLU A 178 6.27 18.74 5.78
N ALA A 179 6.44 17.98 6.86
CA ALA A 179 5.35 17.64 7.77
C ALA A 179 4.83 18.92 8.44
N PRO A 180 3.50 19.13 8.49
CA PRO A 180 2.94 20.37 9.04
C PRO A 180 3.02 20.42 10.57
N GLY A 181 3.54 21.51 11.15
CA GLY A 181 3.46 21.81 12.59
C GLY A 181 4.28 20.87 13.49
N GLU A 182 3.70 20.46 14.62
CA GLU A 182 4.35 19.62 15.67
C GLU A 182 4.96 18.30 15.15
N TYR A 183 4.57 17.84 13.96
CA TYR A 183 5.09 16.61 13.36
C TYR A 183 6.49 16.74 12.76
N GLN A 184 6.98 17.96 12.59
CA GLN A 184 8.35 18.23 12.18
C GLN A 184 9.35 17.86 13.30
N LEU A 185 8.93 18.02 14.56
CA LEU A 185 9.74 17.77 15.75
C LEU A 185 10.16 16.29 15.93
N GLN A 186 9.46 15.34 15.31
CA GLN A 186 9.81 13.92 15.37
C GLN A 186 10.93 13.51 14.40
N LEU A 187 11.18 14.29 13.34
CA LEU A 187 12.27 14.04 12.40
C LEU A 187 13.58 14.70 12.85
N ASP A 188 13.50 15.78 13.61
CA ASP A 188 14.66 16.49 14.15
C ASP A 188 15.39 15.72 15.28
N LEU A 189 14.80 14.63 15.80
CA LEU A 189 15.41 13.79 16.84
C LEU A 189 16.61 12.96 16.36
N LEU A 190 16.92 12.94 15.05
CA LEU A 190 18.10 12.26 14.50
C LEU A 190 19.26 13.20 14.16
N ASN A 191 19.13 14.51 14.45
CA ASN A 191 20.26 15.45 14.36
C ASN A 191 21.04 15.56 15.68
N GLN A 192 21.03 14.51 16.50
CA GLN A 192 21.97 14.40 17.62
C GLN A 192 23.25 13.74 17.10
N GLU A 193 24.24 14.59 16.83
CA GLU A 193 25.70 14.36 16.80
C GLU A 193 26.19 12.89 16.72
N GLU A 194 26.81 12.55 15.59
CA GLU A 194 27.81 11.48 15.40
C GLU A 194 27.78 10.27 16.35
N MET A 195 26.81 9.35 16.17
CA MET A 195 27.06 7.95 16.56
C MET A 195 27.97 7.31 15.52
N THR A 196 29.28 7.44 15.71
CA THR A 196 30.22 6.50 15.11
C THR A 196 29.88 5.10 15.63
N PRO A 197 29.65 4.10 14.75
CA PRO A 197 29.39 2.75 15.22
C PRO A 197 30.65 2.23 15.91
N VAL A 198 30.61 2.14 17.23
CA VAL A 198 31.63 1.41 17.99
C VAL A 198 31.37 -0.07 17.74
N PHE A 199 32.06 -0.63 16.76
CA PHE A 199 32.13 -2.07 16.62
C PHE A 199 32.91 -2.62 17.82
N PRO A 200 32.40 -3.63 18.55
CA PRO A 200 33.23 -4.35 19.50
C PRO A 200 34.45 -4.90 18.74
N PRO A 201 35.65 -4.91 19.34
CA PRO A 201 36.81 -5.51 18.69
C PRO A 201 36.44 -6.94 18.29
N LEU A 202 36.83 -7.32 17.07
CA LEU A 202 36.71 -8.70 16.61
C LEU A 202 37.36 -9.57 17.68
N ILE A 203 36.57 -10.45 18.30
CA ILE A 203 37.13 -11.51 19.12
C ILE A 203 37.91 -12.36 18.14
N ASP A 204 39.24 -12.28 18.23
CA ASP A 204 40.10 -13.26 17.59
C ASP A 204 39.71 -14.62 18.20
N CYS A 205 38.96 -15.41 17.44
CA CYS A 205 38.80 -16.82 17.75
C CYS A 205 40.19 -17.44 17.64
N GLU A 206 40.87 -17.59 18.78
CA GLU A 206 42.07 -18.41 18.83
C GLU A 206 41.70 -19.81 18.30
N PRO A 207 42.51 -20.38 17.39
CA PRO A 207 42.25 -21.71 16.88
C PRO A 207 42.39 -22.69 18.05
N GLU A 208 41.27 -23.33 18.41
CA GLU A 208 41.29 -24.43 19.37
C GLU A 208 42.31 -25.48 18.92
N ASN A 209 43.02 -25.92 19.95
CA ASN A 209 44.19 -26.76 19.94
C ASN A 209 44.06 -28.01 19.06
N GLN A 210 45.20 -28.37 18.47
CA GLN A 210 45.41 -29.48 17.54
C GLN A 210 44.88 -30.82 18.09
N GLY A 211 44.09 -31.52 17.28
CA GLY A 211 43.62 -32.87 17.58
C GLY A 211 43.43 -33.71 16.31
N ALA A 212 44.49 -34.45 15.96
CA ALA A 212 44.51 -35.73 15.23
C ALA A 212 43.96 -35.81 13.78
N PHE A 213 44.92 -35.93 12.85
CA PHE A 213 44.99 -36.88 11.72
C PHE A 213 43.68 -37.45 11.11
N GLY A 214 43.49 -37.21 9.81
CA GLY A 214 42.86 -38.21 8.94
C GLY A 214 42.28 -37.67 7.65
N GLU A 215 42.90 -38.07 6.54
CA GLU A 215 42.36 -38.17 5.17
C GLU A 215 42.39 -36.92 4.26
N VAL A 216 43.37 -36.99 3.36
CA VAL A 216 43.51 -36.24 2.11
C VAL A 216 42.51 -36.82 1.10
N LEU A 217 41.58 -35.99 0.60
CA LEU A 217 40.89 -36.26 -0.67
C LEU A 217 41.23 -35.12 -1.65
N PRO A 218 41.72 -35.42 -2.87
CA PRO A 218 42.20 -34.41 -3.79
C PRO A 218 41.06 -33.68 -4.51
N LEU A 219 41.28 -32.38 -4.72
CA LEU A 219 40.45 -31.46 -5.49
C LEU A 219 40.17 -32.01 -6.90
N LEU A 220 38.90 -32.23 -7.23
CA LEU A 220 38.45 -32.40 -8.61
C LEU A 220 38.45 -31.02 -9.29
N ASN A 221 39.40 -30.86 -10.22
CA ASN A 221 39.53 -29.72 -11.12
C ASN A 221 38.53 -29.90 -12.27
N LEU A 222 37.49 -29.07 -12.35
CA LEU A 222 36.54 -29.04 -13.47
C LEU A 222 36.66 -27.71 -14.20
N ASN A 223 37.73 -27.60 -14.99
CA ASN A 223 37.83 -26.69 -16.12
C ASN A 223 38.39 -27.47 -17.32
N SER A 224 37.55 -28.30 -17.93
CA SER A 224 37.67 -28.75 -19.33
C SER A 224 36.48 -29.63 -19.71
N LEU A 225 35.45 -29.01 -20.28
CA LEU A 225 34.61 -29.42 -21.44
C LEU A 225 33.26 -28.68 -21.39
#